data_AF-A0A951B3H4-F1
#
_entry.id   AF-A0A951B3H4-F1
#
_cell.length_a   1.000
_cell.length_b   1.000
_cell.length_c   1.000
_cell.angle_alpha   90.00
_cell.angle_beta   90.00
_cell.angle_gamma   90.00
#
_symmetry.space_group_name_H-M   'P 1'
#
loop_
_entity.id
_entity.type
_entity.pdbx_description
1 polymer ?
#
loop_
_entity_poly.entity_id
_entity_poly.type
_entity_poly.pdbx_seq_one_letter_code
_entity_poly.pdbx_strand_id
1 'polypeptide(L)'
;MIAKLPEADAKALDKRYGALTLEPRKIKFIDRIVADSRDVALNHTAGLSLPQQVMMSLFSLSEMMDAKKEYQKACKEIVDRRVWSLIDSMGLQLSPNPSYDAYYGLIDFEFWARKNIGDNAVEYLKKNIHPLDLAFRLAEDHGIVLLNGGGFAAPDWSLRVSLANLPDEAYEDIGRGVRTVARG
;
A
#
# COMPACT_ATOMS: atom_id res chain seq x y z
N MET A 1 2.11 -27.83 11.46
CA MET A 1 1.04 -27.47 12.43
C MET A 1 1.50 -27.78 13.84
N ILE A 2 1.12 -26.95 14.82
CA ILE A 2 1.59 -27.00 16.22
C ILE A 2 1.41 -28.38 16.87
N ALA A 3 0.30 -29.07 16.60
CA ALA A 3 0.04 -30.40 17.15
C ALA A 3 1.01 -31.50 16.67
N LYS A 4 1.80 -31.25 15.62
CA LYS A 4 2.80 -32.17 15.07
C LYS A 4 4.24 -31.79 15.46
N LEU A 5 4.42 -30.83 16.36
CA LEU A 5 5.75 -30.46 16.83
C LEU A 5 6.39 -31.61 17.60
N PRO A 6 7.74 -31.73 17.57
CA PRO A 6 8.46 -32.61 18.46
C PRO A 6 8.04 -32.42 19.92
N GLU A 7 8.04 -33.51 20.70
CA GLU A 7 7.58 -33.48 22.09
C GLU A 7 8.40 -32.49 22.96
N ALA A 8 9.67 -32.26 22.62
CA ALA A 8 10.51 -31.25 23.28
C ALA A 8 9.92 -29.83 23.13
N ASP A 9 9.52 -29.45 21.92
CA ASP A 9 8.91 -28.15 21.63
C ASP A 9 7.51 -28.07 22.25
N ALA A 10 6.72 -29.15 22.19
CA ALA A 10 5.41 -29.22 22.83
C ALA A 10 5.51 -28.95 24.34
N LYS A 11 6.49 -29.56 25.02
CA LYS A 11 6.75 -29.33 26.46
C LYS A 11 7.21 -27.90 26.75
N ALA A 12 8.01 -27.30 25.86
CA ALA A 12 8.39 -25.90 26.01
C ALA A 12 7.16 -24.97 25.93
N LEU A 13 6.23 -25.26 25.01
CA LEU A 13 4.96 -24.53 24.90
C LEU A 13 4.03 -24.80 26.09
N ASP A 14 4.01 -26.03 26.62
CA ASP A 14 3.27 -26.36 27.84
C ASP A 14 3.75 -25.50 29.02
N LYS A 15 5.08 -25.36 29.19
CA LYS A 15 5.67 -24.48 30.20
C LYS A 15 5.33 -23.01 29.95
N ARG A 16 5.39 -22.55 28.69
CA ARG A 16 5.12 -21.14 28.34
C ARG A 16 3.69 -20.74 28.69
N TYR A 17 2.69 -21.53 28.26
CA TYR A 17 1.27 -21.15 28.44
C TYR A 17 0.60 -21.83 29.65
N GLY A 18 1.34 -22.59 30.45
CA GLY A 18 0.81 -23.27 31.64
C GLY A 18 0.21 -22.33 32.68
N ALA A 19 0.60 -21.05 32.68
CA ALA A 19 -0.01 -20.03 33.53
C ALA A 19 -1.44 -19.63 33.09
N LEU A 20 -1.82 -19.91 31.84
CA LEU A 20 -3.13 -19.53 31.29
C LEU A 20 -4.20 -20.62 31.47
N THR A 21 -3.80 -21.89 31.43
CA THR A 21 -4.72 -23.03 31.48
C THR A 21 -3.98 -24.32 31.83
N LEU A 22 -4.73 -25.27 32.38
CA LEU A 22 -4.26 -26.64 32.64
C LEU A 22 -4.08 -27.47 31.37
N GLU A 23 -4.61 -27.03 30.23
CA GLU A 23 -4.51 -27.73 28.95
C GLU A 23 -3.82 -26.89 27.84
N PRO A 24 -2.54 -26.48 27.99
CA PRO A 24 -1.84 -25.61 27.03
C PRO A 24 -1.85 -26.12 25.59
N ARG A 25 -1.82 -27.43 25.40
CA ARG A 25 -1.87 -28.07 24.08
C ARG A 25 -3.17 -27.80 23.33
N LYS A 26 -4.27 -27.48 24.04
CA LYS A 26 -5.58 -27.16 23.45
C LYS A 26 -5.76 -25.69 23.11
N ILE A 27 -4.86 -24.79 23.54
CA ILE A 27 -4.94 -23.38 23.18
C ILE A 27 -4.76 -23.24 21.67
N LYS A 28 -5.77 -22.66 21.00
CA LYS A 28 -5.74 -22.43 19.56
C LYS A 28 -4.68 -21.40 19.21
N PHE A 29 -4.18 -21.44 17.99
CA PHE A 29 -3.13 -20.51 17.56
C PHE A 29 -3.56 -19.04 17.66
N ILE A 30 -4.82 -18.70 17.37
CA ILE A 30 -5.34 -17.33 17.51
C ILE A 30 -5.29 -16.83 18.95
N ASP A 31 -5.57 -17.69 19.93
CA ASP A 31 -5.51 -17.33 21.35
C ASP A 31 -4.05 -17.19 21.83
N ARG A 32 -3.11 -17.94 21.21
CA ARG A 32 -1.68 -17.74 21.44
C ARG A 32 -1.20 -16.39 20.91
N ILE A 33 -1.71 -15.92 19.77
CA ILE A 33 -1.41 -14.56 19.28
C ILE A 33 -1.84 -13.51 20.31
N VAL A 34 -3.01 -13.67 20.93
CA VAL A 34 -3.48 -12.75 22.00
C VAL A 34 -2.56 -12.82 23.21
N ALA A 35 -2.28 -14.03 23.70
CA ALA A 35 -1.39 -14.23 24.85
C ALA A 35 0.02 -13.66 24.62
N ASP A 36 0.62 -13.98 23.48
CA ASP A 36 1.98 -13.56 23.13
C ASP A 36 2.08 -12.05 22.85
N SER A 37 0.99 -11.39 22.46
CA SER A 37 0.96 -9.93 22.26
C SER A 37 1.26 -9.12 23.52
N ARG A 38 1.17 -9.74 24.71
CA ARG A 38 1.42 -9.14 26.02
C ARG A 38 2.20 -10.09 26.95
N ASP A 39 3.19 -10.79 26.39
CA ASP A 39 4.14 -11.63 27.12
C ASP A 39 3.49 -12.73 27.99
N VAL A 40 2.35 -13.25 27.57
CA VAL A 40 1.57 -14.34 28.20
C VAL A 40 0.99 -13.97 29.57
N ALA A 41 1.80 -13.53 30.54
CA ALA A 41 1.37 -13.25 31.91
C ALA A 41 0.29 -12.15 31.99
N LEU A 42 0.29 -11.19 31.06
CA LEU A 42 -0.68 -10.10 31.00
C LEU A 42 -1.87 -10.41 30.08
N ASN A 43 -2.10 -11.69 29.74
CA ASN A 43 -3.18 -12.10 28.84
C ASN A 43 -4.58 -11.66 29.31
N HIS A 44 -4.84 -11.67 30.62
CA HIS A 44 -6.16 -11.27 31.17
C HIS A 44 -6.46 -9.77 31.05
N THR A 45 -5.45 -8.96 30.70
CA THR A 45 -5.57 -7.53 30.41
C THR A 45 -5.09 -7.20 28.98
N ALA A 46 -4.94 -8.21 28.13
CA ALA A 46 -4.57 -8.04 26.73
C ALA A 46 -5.79 -7.62 25.88
N GLY A 47 -5.56 -7.44 24.59
CA GLY A 47 -6.60 -7.07 23.64
C GLY A 47 -6.63 -5.58 23.31
N LEU A 48 -7.46 -5.28 22.30
CA LEU A 48 -7.68 -3.92 21.81
C LEU A 48 -8.65 -3.19 22.75
N SER A 49 -8.52 -1.86 22.88
CA SER A 49 -9.43 -1.09 23.74
C SER A 49 -10.89 -1.24 23.32
N LEU A 50 -11.82 -1.21 24.29
CA LEU A 50 -13.25 -1.32 24.01
C LEU A 50 -13.75 -0.24 23.04
N PRO A 51 -13.36 1.05 23.14
CA PRO A 51 -13.77 2.06 22.15
C PRO A 51 -13.35 1.72 20.72
N GLN A 52 -12.14 1.19 20.51
CA GLN A 52 -11.69 0.76 19.19
C GLN A 52 -12.50 -0.44 18.68
N GLN A 53 -12.83 -1.41 19.53
CA GLN A 53 -13.70 -2.54 19.17
C GLN A 53 -15.10 -2.08 18.76
N VAL A 54 -15.70 -1.15 19.53
CA VAL A 54 -17.00 -0.55 19.20
C VAL A 54 -16.94 0.16 17.86
N MET A 55 -15.91 0.97 17.60
CA MET A 55 -15.76 1.65 16.30
C MET A 55 -15.59 0.67 15.13
N MET A 56 -14.81 -0.41 15.28
CA MET A 56 -14.71 -1.46 14.26
C MET A 56 -16.07 -2.12 14.01
N SER A 57 -16.87 -2.37 15.06
CA SER A 57 -18.23 -2.91 14.92
C SER A 57 -19.15 -1.93 14.21
N LEU A 58 -19.09 -0.64 14.52
CA LEU A 58 -19.89 0.39 13.85
C LEU A 58 -19.53 0.52 12.37
N PHE A 59 -18.25 0.53 12.00
CA PHE A 59 -17.83 0.52 10.60
C PHE A 59 -18.32 -0.74 9.87
N SER A 60 -18.23 -1.89 10.52
CA SER A 60 -18.70 -3.17 9.96
C SER A 60 -20.22 -3.18 9.75
N LEU A 61 -20.99 -2.67 10.73
CA LEU A 61 -22.44 -2.51 10.63
C LEU A 61 -22.82 -1.53 9.53
N SER A 62 -22.11 -0.40 9.42
CA SER A 62 -22.32 0.58 8.34
C SER A 62 -22.19 -0.06 6.95
N GLU A 63 -21.14 -0.84 6.73
CA GLU A 63 -20.89 -1.54 5.45
C GLU A 63 -21.93 -2.65 5.17
N MET A 64 -22.40 -3.36 6.20
CA MET A 64 -23.45 -4.37 6.06
C MET A 64 -24.83 -3.75 5.79
N MET A 65 -25.12 -2.58 6.36
CA MET A 65 -26.37 -1.86 6.15
C MET A 65 -26.42 -1.14 4.79
N ASP A 66 -25.28 -0.74 4.24
CA ASP A 66 -25.16 -0.16 2.89
C ASP A 66 -25.27 -1.25 1.80
N ALA A 67 -26.48 -1.79 1.61
CA ALA A 67 -26.77 -2.82 0.62
C ALA A 67 -26.48 -2.36 -0.82
N LYS A 68 -26.56 -1.06 -1.10
CA LYS A 68 -26.30 -0.47 -2.42
C LYS A 68 -24.82 -0.16 -2.68
N LYS A 69 -23.98 -0.30 -1.66
CA LYS A 69 -22.54 0.02 -1.68
C LYS A 69 -22.27 1.46 -2.09
N GLU A 70 -23.12 2.39 -1.66
CA GLU A 70 -23.00 3.83 -1.95
C GLU A 70 -21.67 4.39 -1.45
N TYR A 71 -21.26 4.06 -0.21
CA TYR A 71 -20.00 4.55 0.34
C TYR A 71 -18.78 3.98 -0.39
N GLN A 72 -18.80 2.68 -0.69
CA GLN A 72 -17.73 2.03 -1.45
C GLN A 72 -17.61 2.60 -2.87
N LYS A 73 -18.74 2.84 -3.55
CA LYS A 73 -18.75 3.47 -4.88
C LYS A 73 -18.15 4.88 -4.83
N ALA A 74 -18.57 5.71 -3.88
CA ALA A 74 -18.01 7.04 -3.71
C ALA A 74 -16.48 7.02 -3.47
N CYS A 75 -15.99 6.09 -2.64
CA CYS A 75 -14.55 5.92 -2.41
C CYS A 75 -13.80 5.53 -3.70
N LYS A 76 -14.35 4.58 -4.47
CA LYS A 76 -13.77 4.15 -5.76
C LYS A 76 -13.77 5.29 -6.78
N GLU A 77 -14.88 6.02 -6.89
CA GLU A 77 -15.00 7.17 -7.80
C GLU A 77 -13.95 8.27 -7.53
N ILE A 78 -13.57 8.48 -6.26
CA ILE A 78 -12.50 9.42 -5.90
C ILE A 78 -11.17 8.97 -6.51
N VAL A 79 -10.75 7.74 -6.25
CA VAL A 79 -9.44 7.24 -6.73
C VAL A 79 -9.44 7.04 -8.25
N ASP A 80 -10.56 6.64 -8.83
CA ASP A 80 -10.74 6.51 -10.28
C ASP A 80 -10.60 7.88 -10.97
N ARG A 81 -11.27 8.92 -10.47
CA ARG A 81 -11.13 10.27 -11.01
C ARG A 81 -9.67 10.74 -10.96
N ARG A 82 -9.00 10.50 -9.84
CA ARG A 82 -7.59 10.90 -9.62
C ARG A 82 -6.64 10.17 -10.55
N VAL A 83 -6.84 8.87 -10.78
CA VAL A 83 -5.95 8.14 -11.71
C VAL A 83 -6.11 8.61 -13.15
N TRP A 84 -7.35 8.88 -13.59
CA TRP A 84 -7.57 9.36 -14.94
C TRP A 84 -7.06 10.79 -15.13
N SER A 85 -7.24 11.67 -14.13
CA SER A 85 -6.62 13.01 -14.14
C SER A 85 -5.09 12.94 -14.26
N LEU A 86 -4.44 12.03 -13.53
CA LEU A 86 -3.00 11.79 -13.64
C LEU A 86 -2.60 11.27 -15.04
N ILE A 87 -3.32 10.27 -15.57
CA ILE A 87 -3.03 9.67 -16.88
C ILE A 87 -3.18 10.70 -18.00
N ASP A 88 -4.28 11.47 -17.97
CA ASP A 88 -4.60 12.49 -18.98
C ASP A 88 -3.58 13.63 -18.95
N SER A 89 -3.22 14.11 -17.76
CA SER A 89 -2.22 15.17 -17.60
C SER A 89 -0.82 14.75 -18.04
N MET A 90 -0.48 13.46 -17.89
CA MET A 90 0.73 12.85 -18.47
C MET A 90 0.67 12.69 -20.00
N GLY A 91 -0.47 12.96 -20.64
CA GLY A 91 -0.65 12.81 -22.09
C GLY A 91 -0.67 11.35 -22.55
N LEU A 92 -1.07 10.43 -21.66
CA LEU A 92 -1.19 9.02 -21.99
C LEU A 92 -2.64 8.66 -22.32
N GLN A 93 -2.80 7.71 -23.24
CA GLN A 93 -4.06 7.00 -23.44
C GLN A 93 -3.84 5.54 -23.03
N LEU A 94 -4.59 5.10 -22.03
CA LEU A 94 -4.55 3.75 -21.48
C LEU A 94 -5.96 3.16 -21.47
N SER A 95 -6.07 1.86 -21.70
CA SER A 95 -7.33 1.15 -21.54
C SER A 95 -7.58 0.81 -20.07
N PRO A 96 -8.83 0.89 -19.58
CA PRO A 96 -9.15 0.47 -18.22
C PRO A 96 -8.71 -0.97 -17.94
N ASN A 97 -8.10 -1.21 -16.79
CA ASN A 97 -7.77 -2.54 -16.29
C ASN A 97 -8.78 -2.95 -15.20
N PRO A 98 -9.63 -3.97 -15.43
CA PRO A 98 -10.64 -4.39 -14.45
C PRO A 98 -10.07 -4.88 -13.10
N SER A 99 -8.78 -5.22 -13.04
CA SER A 99 -8.09 -5.68 -11.83
C SER A 99 -7.31 -4.59 -11.10
N TYR A 100 -7.29 -3.37 -11.64
CA TYR A 100 -6.58 -2.25 -11.03
C TYR A 100 -7.52 -1.48 -10.09
N ASP A 101 -7.11 -1.32 -8.84
CA ASP A 101 -7.93 -0.72 -7.77
C ASP A 101 -7.72 0.78 -7.58
N ALA A 102 -6.77 1.36 -8.33
CA ALA A 102 -6.39 2.76 -8.25
C ALA A 102 -5.96 3.24 -6.85
N TYR A 103 -5.60 2.36 -5.91
CA TYR A 103 -5.15 2.84 -4.59
C TYR A 103 -3.73 3.44 -4.67
N TYR A 104 -2.84 2.76 -5.40
CA TYR A 104 -1.52 3.26 -5.76
C TYR A 104 -1.30 3.13 -7.27
N GLY A 105 -0.77 4.18 -7.87
CA GLY A 105 -0.25 4.15 -9.24
C GLY A 105 1.26 3.95 -9.26
N LEU A 106 1.74 3.30 -10.31
CA LEU A 106 3.16 3.27 -10.67
C LEU A 106 3.34 4.05 -11.97
N ILE A 107 4.04 5.18 -11.87
CA ILE A 107 4.45 5.98 -13.01
C ILE A 107 5.77 5.40 -13.50
N ASP A 108 5.70 4.56 -14.53
CA ASP A 108 6.90 4.07 -15.22
C ASP A 108 7.42 5.14 -16.17
N PHE A 109 8.48 5.83 -15.74
CA PHE A 109 9.07 6.92 -16.50
C PHE A 109 9.79 6.40 -17.74
N GLU A 110 10.40 5.21 -17.68
CA GLU A 110 11.03 4.60 -18.85
C GLU A 110 9.96 4.32 -19.92
N PHE A 111 8.83 3.72 -19.54
CA PHE A 111 7.70 3.53 -20.44
C PHE A 111 7.21 4.85 -21.03
N TRP A 112 7.02 5.87 -20.19
CA TRP A 112 6.57 7.18 -20.64
C TRP A 112 7.56 7.82 -21.62
N ALA A 113 8.86 7.80 -21.32
CA ALA A 113 9.91 8.39 -22.14
C ALA A 113 10.09 7.65 -23.47
N ARG A 114 10.02 6.31 -23.49
CA ARG A 114 10.05 5.53 -24.74
C ARG A 114 8.87 5.89 -25.65
N LYS A 115 7.67 6.05 -25.08
CA LYS A 115 6.46 6.39 -25.84
C LYS A 115 6.45 7.82 -26.38
N ASN A 116 7.05 8.78 -25.67
CA ASN A 116 6.92 10.21 -25.98
C ASN A 116 8.19 10.87 -26.56
N ILE A 117 9.38 10.33 -26.27
CA ILE A 117 10.68 10.92 -26.66
C ILE A 117 11.48 9.94 -27.53
N GLY A 118 11.27 8.63 -27.35
CA GLY A 118 11.87 7.58 -28.17
C GLY A 118 13.07 6.89 -27.53
N ASP A 119 13.43 5.71 -28.06
CA ASP A 119 14.40 4.80 -27.42
C ASP A 119 15.80 5.40 -27.25
N ASN A 120 16.28 6.16 -28.24
CA ASN A 120 17.61 6.79 -28.17
C ASN A 120 17.74 7.76 -26.98
N ALA A 121 16.67 8.50 -26.67
CA ALA A 121 16.67 9.40 -25.51
C ALA A 121 16.66 8.62 -24.20
N VAL A 122 15.90 7.51 -24.14
CA VAL A 122 15.87 6.65 -22.95
C VAL A 122 17.23 6.02 -22.66
N GLU A 123 17.91 5.50 -23.69
CA GLU A 123 19.25 4.93 -23.50
C GLU A 123 20.27 6.00 -23.05
N TYR A 124 20.15 7.23 -23.56
CA TYR A 124 20.94 8.35 -23.05
C TYR A 124 20.62 8.66 -21.58
N LEU A 125 19.34 8.79 -21.24
CA LEU A 125 18.89 9.09 -19.88
C LEU A 125 19.38 8.03 -18.88
N LYS A 126 19.23 6.74 -19.18
CA LYS A 126 19.67 5.63 -18.33
C LYS A 126 21.18 5.59 -18.13
N LYS A 127 21.96 6.09 -19.10
CA LYS A 127 23.43 6.16 -19.00
C LYS A 127 23.93 7.35 -18.19
N ASN A 128 23.17 8.45 -18.15
CA ASN A 128 23.67 9.74 -17.64
C ASN A 128 22.93 10.27 -16.40
N ILE A 129 21.75 9.73 -16.08
CA ILE A 129 20.90 10.21 -14.98
C ILE A 129 20.65 9.04 -14.02
N HIS A 130 20.72 9.30 -12.73
CA HIS A 130 20.40 8.28 -11.73
C HIS A 130 18.85 8.19 -11.60
N PRO A 131 18.25 6.99 -11.49
CA PRO A 131 16.79 6.86 -11.41
C PRO A 131 16.13 7.68 -10.29
N LEU A 132 16.84 7.91 -9.18
CA LEU A 132 16.39 8.76 -8.07
C LEU A 132 16.33 10.24 -8.42
N ASP A 133 17.11 10.72 -9.39
CA ASP A 133 17.16 12.14 -9.76
C ASP A 133 15.80 12.62 -10.28
N LEU A 134 14.98 11.73 -10.84
CA LEU A 134 13.61 12.03 -11.25
C LEU A 134 12.73 12.41 -10.04
N ALA A 135 12.84 11.67 -8.94
CA ALA A 135 12.11 11.96 -7.72
C ALA A 135 12.62 13.26 -7.07
N PHE A 136 13.93 13.49 -7.09
CA PHE A 136 14.53 14.71 -6.55
C PHE A 136 14.11 15.96 -7.33
N ARG A 137 14.12 15.92 -8.66
CA ARG A 137 13.67 17.06 -9.49
C ARG A 137 12.20 17.38 -9.29
N LEU A 138 11.33 16.36 -9.22
CA LEU A 138 9.91 16.59 -8.88
C LEU A 138 9.74 17.25 -7.51
N ALA A 139 10.56 16.86 -6.52
CA ALA A 139 10.52 17.46 -5.20
C ALA A 139 11.05 18.89 -5.20
N GLU A 140 12.15 19.16 -5.90
CA GLU A 140 12.81 20.48 -5.96
C GLU A 140 12.01 21.49 -6.78
N ASP A 141 11.60 21.13 -8.00
CA ASP A 141 10.98 22.05 -8.95
C ASP A 141 9.48 22.23 -8.72
N HIS A 142 8.82 21.21 -8.15
CA HIS A 142 7.36 21.17 -8.04
C HIS A 142 6.86 20.92 -6.60
N GLY A 143 7.73 20.67 -5.63
CA GLY A 143 7.32 20.30 -4.27
C GLY A 143 6.63 18.93 -4.18
N ILE A 144 6.82 18.07 -5.19
CA ILE A 144 6.14 16.78 -5.33
C ILE A 144 7.06 15.65 -4.88
N VAL A 145 6.74 15.03 -3.75
CA VAL A 145 7.52 13.90 -3.21
C VAL A 145 6.82 12.58 -3.54
N LEU A 146 7.44 11.79 -4.42
CA LEU A 146 6.99 10.45 -4.79
C LEU A 146 8.01 9.39 -4.34
N LEU A 147 7.53 8.17 -4.11
CA LEU A 147 8.40 7.06 -3.71
C LEU A 147 9.02 6.40 -4.93
N ASN A 148 10.33 6.19 -4.96
CA ASN A 148 10.96 5.43 -6.04
C ASN A 148 10.48 3.97 -6.03
N GLY A 149 10.12 3.44 -7.21
CA GLY A 149 9.56 2.11 -7.37
C GLY A 149 10.57 0.96 -7.23
N GLY A 150 11.87 1.22 -7.44
CA GLY A 150 12.92 0.21 -7.28
C GLY A 150 12.96 -0.40 -5.87
N GLY A 151 12.58 0.38 -4.85
CA GLY A 151 12.43 -0.11 -3.47
C GLY A 151 11.24 -1.06 -3.23
N PHE A 152 10.37 -1.25 -4.24
CA PHE A 152 9.14 -2.05 -4.16
C PHE A 152 9.10 -3.18 -5.19
N ALA A 153 10.27 -3.64 -5.67
CA ALA A 153 10.38 -4.64 -6.75
C ALA A 153 9.66 -4.20 -8.06
N ALA A 154 9.60 -2.89 -8.31
CA ALA A 154 9.16 -2.29 -9.57
C ALA A 154 10.39 -1.79 -10.37
N PRO A 155 10.25 -1.39 -11.64
CA PRO A 155 11.35 -0.83 -12.41
C PRO A 155 12.05 0.34 -11.70
N ASP A 156 13.37 0.41 -11.76
CA ASP A 156 14.15 1.45 -11.06
C ASP A 156 13.74 2.88 -11.47
N TRP A 157 13.36 3.03 -12.75
CA TRP A 157 12.88 4.27 -13.36
C TRP A 157 11.37 4.44 -13.22
N SER A 158 10.84 4.13 -12.04
CA SER A 158 9.41 4.33 -11.76
C SER A 158 9.18 5.05 -10.44
N LEU A 159 8.04 5.72 -10.35
CA LEU A 159 7.61 6.49 -9.19
C LEU A 159 6.25 5.99 -8.73
N ARG A 160 6.12 5.67 -7.46
CA ARG A 160 4.88 5.25 -6.83
C ARG A 160 4.15 6.47 -6.27
N VAL A 161 2.89 6.59 -6.64
CA VAL A 161 1.97 7.64 -6.20
C VAL A 161 0.79 7.00 -5.47
N SER A 162 0.42 7.55 -4.32
CA SER A 162 -0.83 7.20 -3.64
C SER A 162 -1.94 8.06 -4.23
N LEU A 163 -3.09 7.48 -4.59
CA LEU A 163 -4.25 8.25 -5.04
C LEU A 163 -5.25 8.55 -3.90
N ALA A 164 -4.92 8.14 -2.68
CA ALA A 164 -5.79 8.28 -1.52
C ALA A 164 -5.45 9.49 -0.61
N ASN A 165 -4.30 10.13 -0.78
CA ASN A 165 -3.72 11.03 0.23
C ASN A 165 -3.67 12.52 -0.15
N LEU A 166 -3.71 12.85 -1.44
CA LEU A 166 -3.67 14.24 -1.93
C LEU A 166 -5.04 14.69 -2.45
N PRO A 167 -5.30 16.01 -2.49
CA PRO A 167 -6.50 16.55 -3.13
C PRO A 167 -6.50 16.29 -4.64
N ASP A 168 -7.64 16.44 -5.29
CA ASP A 168 -7.85 15.98 -6.67
C ASP A 168 -6.97 16.73 -7.69
N GLU A 169 -6.80 18.03 -7.50
CA GLU A 169 -5.99 18.90 -8.34
C GLU A 169 -4.50 18.51 -8.36
N ALA A 170 -3.99 17.93 -7.27
CA ALA A 170 -2.58 17.56 -7.16
C ALA A 170 -2.17 16.51 -8.20
N TYR A 171 -3.09 15.64 -8.65
CA TYR A 171 -2.78 14.58 -9.60
C TYR A 171 -2.56 15.10 -11.02
N GLU A 172 -3.23 16.20 -11.37
CA GLU A 172 -2.94 16.92 -12.61
C GLU A 172 -1.56 17.58 -12.56
N ASP A 173 -1.22 18.22 -11.43
CA ASP A 173 0.09 18.83 -11.24
C ASP A 173 1.22 17.80 -11.25
N ILE A 174 1.00 16.62 -10.65
CA ILE A 174 1.95 15.49 -10.73
C ILE A 174 2.18 15.06 -12.17
N GLY A 175 1.12 14.85 -12.96
CA GLY A 175 1.30 14.43 -14.35
C GLY A 175 1.98 15.48 -15.21
N ARG A 176 1.69 16.77 -15.00
CA ARG A 176 2.39 17.89 -15.65
C ARG A 176 3.86 18.00 -15.20
N GLY A 177 4.15 17.81 -13.92
CA GLY A 177 5.49 17.81 -13.36
C GLY A 177 6.35 16.70 -13.97
N VAL A 178 5.81 15.47 -14.07
CA VAL A 178 6.50 14.34 -14.71
C VAL A 178 6.89 14.67 -16.16
N ARG A 179 5.98 15.30 -16.91
CA ARG A 179 6.26 15.72 -18.30
C ARG A 179 7.32 16.81 -18.39
N THR A 180 7.34 17.73 -17.43
CA THR A 180 8.30 18.83 -17.38
C THR A 180 9.69 18.29 -17.09
N VAL A 181 9.84 17.50 -16.02
CA VAL A 181 11.10 16.84 -15.68
C VAL A 181 11.65 15.97 -16.83
N ALA A 182 10.76 15.35 -17.61
CA ALA A 182 11.16 14.55 -18.77
C ALA A 182 11.61 15.34 -19.99
N ARG A 183 11.23 16.62 -20.11
CA ARG A 183 11.60 17.49 -21.24
C ARG A 183 12.87 18.30 -20.96
N GLY A 184 13.34 18.35 -19.72
CA GLY A 184 14.44 19.21 -19.26
C GLY A 184 14.00 20.66 -19.16
#